data_AF-A0A080ZQY1-F1
#
_entry.id   AF-A0A080ZQY1-F1
#
_cell.length_a   1.000
_cell.length_b   1.000
_cell.length_c   1.000
_cell.angle_alpha   90.00
_cell.angle_beta   90.00
_cell.angle_gamma   90.00
#
_symmetry.space_group_name_H-M   'P 1'
#
loop_
_entity.id
_entity.type
_entity.pdbx_description
1 polymer ?
#
loop_
_entity_poly.entity_id
_entity_poly.type
_entity_poly.pdbx_seq_one_letter_code
_entity_poly.pdbx_strand_id
1 'polypeptide(L)'
;MPQGRKRAPGGGGRQSSNYQREVETYQKRLEVINFHDNNGMQATLDNWKWQTGFLRRHGLRIRTKTRQGQKKPADMEADAKEFWKNVAQVKEELGVKKVYNADQSGVCLEYLPKHTISEKGAKTVWV
;
A
#
# COMPACT_ATOMS: atom_id res chain seq x y z
N MET A 1 -2.43 -43.15 21.07
CA MET A 1 -2.84 -42.07 20.15
C MET A 1 -3.94 -42.62 19.23
N PRO A 2 -5.10 -41.97 19.08
CA PRO A 2 -6.16 -42.49 18.22
C PRO A 2 -5.74 -42.36 16.76
N GLN A 3 -5.86 -43.45 16.01
CA GLN A 3 -5.57 -43.47 14.58
C GLN A 3 -6.60 -42.60 13.85
N GLY A 4 -6.13 -41.63 13.08
CA GLY A 4 -6.97 -40.67 12.38
C GLY A 4 -7.95 -41.34 11.40
N ARG A 5 -9.05 -40.62 11.11
CA ARG A 5 -10.17 -41.05 10.26
C ARG A 5 -9.67 -41.55 8.89
N LYS A 6 -10.02 -42.79 8.53
CA LYS A 6 -9.69 -43.37 7.21
C LYS A 6 -10.38 -42.56 6.10
N ARG A 7 -9.65 -42.27 5.02
CA ARG A 7 -10.19 -41.56 3.84
C ARG A 7 -11.11 -42.49 3.06
N ALA A 8 -12.16 -41.93 2.46
CA ALA A 8 -13.10 -42.68 1.63
C ALA A 8 -12.39 -43.29 0.41
N PRO A 9 -12.65 -44.57 0.05
CA PRO A 9 -12.10 -45.17 -1.16
C PRO A 9 -12.62 -44.43 -2.40
N GLY A 10 -11.75 -44.11 -3.35
CA GLY A 10 -12.12 -43.45 -4.60
C GLY A 10 -11.95 -41.92 -4.64
N GLY A 11 -11.57 -41.28 -3.52
CA GLY A 11 -11.20 -39.86 -3.53
C GLY A 11 -9.85 -39.66 -4.21
N GLY A 12 -9.80 -38.81 -5.23
CA GLY A 12 -8.54 -38.40 -5.88
C GLY A 12 -7.47 -38.09 -4.83
N GLY A 13 -6.28 -38.63 -5.04
CA GLY A 13 -5.17 -38.53 -4.09
C GLY A 13 -4.83 -37.08 -3.71
N ARG A 14 -3.90 -36.92 -2.77
CA ARG A 14 -3.40 -35.60 -2.36
C ARG A 14 -2.92 -34.83 -3.60
N GLN A 15 -3.63 -33.77 -3.98
CA GLN A 15 -3.20 -32.92 -5.08
C GLN A 15 -1.85 -32.27 -4.72
N SER A 16 -0.92 -32.30 -5.67
CA SER A 16 0.35 -31.59 -5.55
C SER A 16 0.07 -30.11 -5.36
N SER A 17 0.83 -29.46 -4.47
CA SER A 17 0.77 -28.01 -4.32
C SER A 17 1.16 -27.35 -5.65
N ASN A 18 0.34 -26.40 -6.12
CA ASN A 18 0.59 -25.63 -7.35
C ASN A 18 1.72 -24.59 -7.22
N TYR A 19 2.34 -24.45 -6.05
CA TYR A 19 3.45 -23.54 -5.85
C TYR A 19 4.69 -24.32 -5.45
N GLN A 20 5.79 -24.09 -6.18
CA GLN A 20 7.08 -24.57 -5.73
C GLN A 20 7.52 -23.70 -4.55
N ARG A 21 7.70 -24.31 -3.38
CA ARG A 21 8.49 -23.71 -2.31
C ARG A 21 9.96 -23.89 -2.64
N GLU A 22 10.43 -23.25 -3.69
CA GLU A 22 11.87 -23.11 -3.88
C GLU A 22 12.36 -22.18 -2.78
N VAL A 23 12.87 -22.78 -1.70
CA VAL A 23 13.63 -22.03 -0.71
C VAL A 23 14.98 -21.76 -1.37
N GLU A 24 15.25 -20.49 -1.68
CA GLU A 24 16.55 -20.08 -2.16
C GLU A 24 17.63 -20.63 -1.23
N THR A 25 18.50 -21.48 -1.78
CA THR A 25 19.58 -22.08 -1.01
C THR A 25 20.59 -21.00 -0.66
N TYR A 26 21.34 -21.21 0.42
CA TYR A 26 22.45 -20.33 0.80
C TYR A 26 23.45 -20.16 -0.35
N GLN A 27 23.67 -21.23 -1.11
CA GLN A 27 24.52 -21.25 -2.30
C GLN A 27 24.00 -20.28 -3.38
N LYS A 28 22.69 -20.25 -3.62
CA LYS A 28 22.09 -19.30 -4.57
C LYS A 28 22.29 -17.85 -4.14
N ARG A 29 22.20 -17.58 -2.83
CA ARG A 29 22.45 -16.24 -2.26
C ARG A 29 23.90 -15.82 -2.42
N LEU A 30 24.85 -16.72 -2.18
CA LEU A 30 26.27 -16.47 -2.40
C LEU A 30 26.61 -16.21 -3.87
N GLU A 31 26.03 -16.99 -4.79
CA GLU A 31 26.19 -16.78 -6.24
C GLU A 31 25.76 -15.37 -6.65
N VAL A 32 24.62 -14.90 -6.13
CA VAL A 32 24.09 -13.55 -6.42
C VAL A 32 24.99 -12.46 -5.83
N ILE A 33 25.47 -12.62 -4.60
CA ILE A 33 26.40 -11.66 -3.97
C ILE A 33 27.70 -11.59 -4.78
N ASN A 34 28.33 -12.73 -5.04
CA ASN A 34 29.58 -12.80 -5.82
C ASN A 34 29.39 -12.26 -7.25
N PHE A 35 28.23 -12.48 -7.87
CA PHE A 35 27.93 -11.90 -9.17
C PHE A 35 27.90 -10.37 -9.11
N HIS A 36 27.27 -9.77 -8.09
CA HIS A 36 27.19 -8.32 -7.95
C HIS A 36 28.50 -7.67 -7.49
N ASP A 37 29.30 -8.36 -6.69
CA ASP A 37 30.65 -7.92 -6.30
C ASP A 37 31.59 -7.88 -7.53
N ASN A 38 31.50 -8.88 -8.41
CA ASN A 38 32.36 -8.98 -9.60
C ASN A 38 31.90 -8.09 -10.77
N ASN A 39 30.59 -7.91 -10.97
CA ASN A 39 30.04 -7.16 -12.12
C ASN A 39 29.67 -5.71 -11.77
N GLY A 40 29.86 -5.30 -10.51
CA GLY A 40 29.50 -4.00 -10.00
C GLY A 40 27.98 -3.85 -9.86
N MET A 41 27.51 -3.63 -8.63
CA MET A 41 26.10 -3.28 -8.37
C MET A 41 25.64 -2.09 -9.23
N GLN A 42 26.56 -1.15 -9.53
CA GLN A 42 26.32 0.04 -10.32
C GLN A 42 25.82 -0.27 -11.74
N ALA A 43 26.44 -1.20 -12.47
CA ALA A 43 25.99 -1.57 -13.83
C ALA A 43 24.58 -2.19 -13.83
N THR A 44 24.22 -2.87 -12.75
CA THR A 44 22.89 -3.46 -12.55
C THR A 44 21.85 -2.36 -12.23
N LEU A 45 22.23 -1.37 -11.42
CA LEU A 45 21.42 -0.18 -11.12
C LEU A 45 21.24 0.71 -12.36
N ASP A 46 22.28 0.86 -13.19
CA ASP A 46 22.25 1.60 -14.45
C ASP A 46 21.35 0.91 -15.50
N ASN A 47 21.14 -0.41 -15.36
CA ASN A 47 20.16 -1.20 -16.09
C ASN A 47 18.74 -1.11 -15.49
N TRP A 48 18.40 -0.05 -14.75
CA TRP A 48 17.00 0.27 -14.39
C TRP A 48 16.07 0.45 -15.62
N LYS A 49 16.66 0.56 -16.82
CA LYS A 49 15.97 0.74 -18.10
C LYS A 49 15.02 -0.41 -18.43
N TRP A 50 15.36 -1.66 -18.10
CA TRP A 50 14.48 -2.80 -18.41
C TRP A 50 13.20 -2.76 -17.57
N GLN A 51 13.31 -2.43 -16.27
CA GLN A 51 12.16 -2.37 -15.37
C GLN A 51 11.22 -1.24 -15.80
N THR A 52 11.79 -0.07 -16.10
CA THR A 52 11.02 1.07 -16.63
C THR A 52 10.34 0.71 -17.95
N GLY A 53 11.05 0.00 -18.84
CA GLY A 53 10.52 -0.48 -20.12
C GLY A 53 9.40 -1.50 -19.96
N PHE A 54 9.56 -2.47 -19.07
CA PHE A 54 8.55 -3.47 -18.73
C PHE A 54 7.29 -2.81 -18.18
N LEU A 55 7.43 -1.95 -17.17
CA LEU A 55 6.31 -1.22 -16.57
C LEU A 55 5.56 -0.41 -17.64
N ARG A 56 6.29 0.30 -18.51
CA ARG A 56 5.67 1.08 -19.60
C ARG A 56 4.93 0.19 -20.61
N ARG A 57 5.52 -0.93 -21.05
CA ARG A 57 4.91 -1.85 -22.02
C ARG A 57 3.62 -2.48 -21.51
N HIS A 58 3.58 -2.82 -20.23
CA HIS A 58 2.42 -3.46 -19.61
C HIS A 58 1.46 -2.47 -18.93
N GLY A 59 1.65 -1.16 -19.15
CA GLY A 59 0.77 -0.14 -18.56
C GLY A 59 0.82 -0.10 -17.02
N LEU A 60 1.91 -0.56 -16.41
CA LEU A 60 2.12 -0.56 -14.97
C LEU A 60 2.94 0.67 -14.55
N ARG A 61 2.80 1.11 -13.30
CA ARG A 61 3.65 2.15 -12.69
C ARG A 61 3.99 1.81 -11.25
N ILE A 62 5.18 2.23 -10.84
CA ILE A 62 5.52 2.37 -9.43
C ILE A 62 4.61 3.45 -8.87
N ARG A 63 3.92 3.12 -7.79
CA ARG A 63 2.93 4.02 -7.22
C ARG A 63 3.61 5.20 -6.52
N THR A 64 3.30 6.41 -6.97
CA THR A 64 3.45 7.63 -6.15
C THR A 64 2.14 7.86 -5.41
N LYS A 65 2.19 8.14 -4.10
CA LYS A 65 1.01 8.35 -3.25
C LYS A 65 0.14 9.50 -3.79
N THR A 66 -0.90 9.21 -4.56
CA THR A 66 -1.94 10.18 -4.93
C THR A 66 -2.98 10.22 -3.82
N ARG A 67 -2.90 11.23 -2.96
CA ARG A 67 -3.95 11.54 -1.99
C ARG A 67 -5.09 12.24 -2.74
N GLN A 68 -6.23 11.59 -2.86
CA GLN A 68 -7.46 12.24 -3.29
C GLN A 68 -8.36 12.31 -2.07
N GLY A 69 -8.51 13.51 -1.50
CA GLY A 69 -9.51 13.76 -0.47
C GLY A 69 -10.91 13.70 -1.07
N GLN A 70 -11.92 13.51 -0.23
CA GLN A 70 -13.31 13.63 -0.64
C GLN A 70 -13.54 15.03 -1.23
N LYS A 71 -14.12 15.09 -2.43
CA LYS A 71 -14.52 16.37 -3.03
C LYS A 71 -15.62 16.96 -2.17
N LYS A 72 -15.41 18.18 -1.66
CA LYS A 72 -16.44 18.90 -0.91
C LYS A 72 -17.60 19.25 -1.86
N PRO A 73 -18.87 18.99 -1.49
CA PRO A 73 -20.03 19.51 -2.21
C PRO A 73 -20.00 21.05 -2.22
N ALA A 74 -20.58 21.68 -3.25
CA ALA A 74 -20.62 23.15 -3.36
C ALA A 74 -21.37 23.80 -2.18
N ASP A 75 -22.42 23.14 -1.69
CA ASP A 75 -23.26 23.64 -0.60
C ASP A 75 -22.51 23.70 0.75
N MET A 76 -21.54 22.80 0.95
CA MET A 76 -20.74 22.79 2.19
C MET A 76 -19.80 23.99 2.33
N GLU A 77 -19.52 24.72 1.25
CA GLU A 77 -18.70 25.94 1.34
C GLU A 77 -19.50 27.11 1.92
N ALA A 78 -20.80 27.21 1.60
CA ALA A 78 -21.68 28.22 2.17
C ALA A 78 -21.89 27.97 3.67
N ASP A 79 -22.20 26.74 4.05
CA ASP A 79 -22.39 26.33 5.44
C ASP A 79 -21.13 26.55 6.29
N ALA A 80 -19.95 26.26 5.73
CA ALA A 80 -18.68 26.53 6.41
C ALA A 80 -18.48 28.02 6.69
N LYS A 81 -18.82 28.90 5.73
CA LYS A 81 -18.70 30.36 5.90
C LYS A 81 -19.64 30.88 6.98
N GLU A 82 -20.86 30.38 7.05
CA GLU A 82 -21.82 30.73 8.09
C GLU A 82 -21.35 30.25 9.47
N PHE A 83 -20.88 29.00 9.55
CA PHE A 83 -20.33 28.43 10.78
C PHE A 83 -19.15 29.27 11.33
N TRP A 84 -18.23 29.69 10.46
CA TRP A 84 -17.07 30.52 10.88
C TRP A 84 -17.48 31.89 11.43
N LYS A 85 -18.54 32.51 10.90
CA LYS A 85 -19.09 33.76 11.45
C LYS A 85 -19.60 33.56 12.88
N ASN A 86 -20.35 32.49 13.10
CA ASN A 86 -20.89 32.16 14.41
C ASN A 86 -19.77 31.86 15.42
N VAL A 87 -18.73 31.10 15.02
CA VAL A 87 -17.56 30.82 15.87
C VAL A 87 -16.81 32.10 16.24
N ALA A 88 -16.65 33.03 15.29
CA ALA A 88 -15.97 34.29 15.55
C ALA A 88 -16.73 35.17 16.55
N GLN A 89 -18.05 35.26 16.42
CA GLN A 89 -18.91 35.99 17.35
C GLN A 89 -18.82 35.39 18.76
N VAL A 90 -19.00 34.07 18.89
CA VAL A 90 -18.93 33.36 20.19
C VAL A 90 -17.56 33.51 20.85
N LYS A 91 -16.48 33.54 20.05
CA LYS A 91 -15.12 33.77 20.55
C LYS A 91 -14.96 35.15 21.20
N GLU A 92 -15.55 36.18 20.59
CA GLU A 92 -15.51 37.56 21.09
C GLU A 92 -16.37 37.72 22.34
N GLU A 93 -17.62 37.21 22.32
CA GLU A 93 -18.55 37.25 23.45
C GLU A 93 -17.99 36.55 24.70
N LEU A 94 -17.35 35.39 24.54
CA LEU A 94 -16.79 34.61 25.65
C LEU A 94 -15.33 34.98 25.98
N GLY A 95 -14.73 35.94 25.25
CA GLY A 95 -13.36 36.38 25.49
C GLY A 95 -12.29 35.27 25.35
N VAL A 96 -12.51 34.32 24.43
CA VAL A 96 -11.66 33.12 24.29
C VAL A 96 -10.30 33.49 23.68
N LYS A 97 -9.25 33.49 24.52
CA LYS A 97 -7.87 33.78 24.10
C LYS A 97 -7.17 32.63 23.38
N LYS A 98 -7.53 31.37 23.66
CA LYS A 98 -6.91 30.17 23.08
C LYS A 98 -7.97 29.13 22.75
N VAL A 99 -7.87 28.52 21.58
CA VAL A 99 -8.72 27.42 21.12
C VAL A 99 -7.82 26.19 20.95
N TYR A 100 -8.22 25.07 21.51
CA TYR A 100 -7.52 23.80 21.38
C TYR A 100 -8.36 22.86 20.52
N ASN A 101 -7.73 22.26 19.51
CA ASN A 101 -8.37 21.21 18.71
C ASN A 101 -8.15 19.86 19.39
N ALA A 102 -9.21 19.06 19.45
CA ALA A 102 -9.13 17.67 19.86
C ALA A 102 -9.94 16.83 18.86
N ASP A 103 -9.29 15.86 18.25
CA ASP A 103 -9.90 14.90 17.35
C ASP A 103 -9.37 13.51 17.66
N GLN A 104 -10.20 12.50 17.40
CA GLN A 104 -9.78 11.11 17.47
C GLN A 104 -9.33 10.67 16.08
N SER A 105 -8.03 10.48 15.93
CA SER A 105 -7.45 9.86 14.74
C SER A 105 -7.31 8.36 14.94
N GLY A 106 -7.89 7.56 14.05
CA GLY A 106 -7.71 6.11 14.04
C GLY A 106 -6.26 5.73 13.72
N VAL A 107 -5.67 4.82 14.50
CA VAL A 107 -4.34 4.28 14.20
C VAL A 107 -4.49 3.11 13.23
N CYS A 108 -4.12 3.36 11.99
CA CYS A 108 -4.24 2.42 10.88
C CYS A 108 -3.00 1.53 10.76
N LEU A 109 -2.95 0.41 11.49
CA LEU A 109 -1.81 -0.54 11.49
C LEU A 109 -1.68 -1.36 10.19
N GLU A 110 -2.77 -1.58 9.44
CA GLU A 110 -2.79 -2.46 8.26
C GLU A 110 -2.70 -1.74 6.92
N TYR A 111 -2.43 -0.43 6.94
CA TYR A 111 -2.69 0.47 5.81
C TYR A 111 -1.51 0.66 4.85
N LEU A 112 -0.65 -0.34 4.74
CA LEU A 112 0.34 -0.40 3.66
C LEU A 112 -0.18 -1.35 2.58
N PRO A 113 -0.53 -0.84 1.40
CA PRO A 113 -0.79 -1.68 0.25
C PRO A 113 0.41 -2.61 0.06
N LYS A 114 0.20 -3.94 0.14
CA LYS A 114 1.26 -4.94 -0.09
C LYS A 114 1.83 -4.91 -1.52
N HIS A 115 1.25 -4.11 -2.40
CA HIS A 115 1.60 -4.03 -3.82
C HIS A 115 2.28 -2.71 -4.15
N THR A 116 3.55 -2.80 -4.56
CA THR A 116 4.41 -1.67 -4.97
C THR A 116 4.12 -1.18 -6.41
N ILE A 117 3.50 -2.05 -7.22
CA ILE A 117 3.23 -1.83 -8.64
C ILE A 117 1.72 -1.91 -8.88
N SER A 118 1.17 -0.94 -9.60
CA SER A 118 -0.24 -0.92 -10.00
C SER A 118 -0.39 -0.57 -11.47
N GLU A 119 -1.58 -0.75 -12.01
CA GLU A 119 -1.94 -0.20 -13.32
C GLU A 119 -1.80 1.33 -13.33
N LYS A 120 -1.39 1.87 -14.49
CA LYS A 120 -1.21 3.29 -14.71
C LYS A 120 -2.57 4.00 -14.55
N GLY A 121 -2.64 4.93 -13.60
CA GLY A 121 -3.86 5.72 -13.35
C GLY A 121 -4.82 5.07 -12.36
N ALA A 122 -4.47 3.91 -11.79
CA ALA A 122 -5.22 3.33 -10.69
C ALA A 122 -5.34 4.33 -9.54
N LYS A 123 -6.58 4.63 -9.14
CA LYS A 123 -6.87 5.51 -8.00
C LYS A 123 -6.82 4.66 -6.74
N THR A 124 -6.21 5.19 -5.69
CA THR A 124 -6.38 4.61 -4.36
C THR A 124 -7.25 5.53 -3.55
N VAL A 125 -8.47 5.05 -3.29
CA VAL A 125 -9.34 5.64 -2.29
C VAL A 125 -8.83 5.11 -0.95
N TRP A 126 -8.43 6.03 -0.08
CA TRP A 126 -8.24 5.71 1.33
C TRP A 126 -9.62 5.86 1.98
N VAL A 127 -10.13 4.78 2.56
CA VAL A 127 -11.24 4.84 3.53
C VAL A 127 -10.67 5.31 4.85
#